data_AF-A0A355RCX2-F1
#
_entry.id   AF-A0A355RCX2-F1
#
_cell.length_a   1.000
_cell.length_b   1.000
_cell.length_c   1.000
_cell.angle_alpha   90.00
_cell.angle_beta   90.00
_cell.angle_gamma   90.00
#
_symmetry.space_group_name_H-M   'P 1'
#
loop_
_entity.id
_entity.type
_entity.pdbx_description
1 polymer ?
#
loop_
_entity_poly.entity_id
_entity_poly.type
_entity_poly.pdbx_seq_one_letter_code
_entity_poly.pdbx_strand_id
1 'polypeptide(L)' 'MTKLMALTAVIGFAVDQISKLYVVFWLDLINLQEIDVFAPFLNFRMAWNYGVNFGL' A
#
# COMPACT_ATOMS: atom_id res chain seq x y z
N MET A 1 14.15 25.23 4.19
CA MET A 1 13.41 24.14 4.87
C MET A 1 12.15 23.69 4.12
N THR A 2 11.36 24.59 3.52
CA THR A 2 10.04 24.24 2.94
C THR A 2 10.07 23.45 1.62
N LYS A 3 11.02 23.69 0.71
CA LYS A 3 11.06 23.05 -0.61
C LYS A 3 11.38 21.55 -0.57
N LEU A 4 12.39 21.17 0.23
CA LEU A 4 12.76 19.78 0.42
C LEU A 4 11.62 19.00 1.09
N MET A 5 11.00 19.58 2.11
CA MET A 5 9.83 19.02 2.79
C MET A 5 8.66 18.78 1.82
N ALA A 6 8.35 19.77 0.97
CA ALA A 6 7.30 19.64 -0.02
C ALA A 6 7.64 18.54 -1.05
N LEU A 7 8.89 18.48 -1.52
CA LEU A 7 9.33 17.44 -2.46
C LEU A 7 9.22 16.04 -1.83
N THR A 8 9.69 15.86 -0.60
CA THR A 8 9.60 14.57 0.08
C THR A 8 8.16 14.15 0.34
N ALA A 9 7.26 15.10 0.67
CA ALA A 9 5.85 14.82 0.85
C ALA A 9 5.17 14.37 -0.46
N VAL A 10 5.47 15.06 -1.57
CA VAL A 10 4.96 14.68 -2.90
C VAL A 10 5.48 13.31 -3.33
N ILE A 11 6.76 13.03 -3.13
CA ILE A 11 7.34 11.72 -3.44
C ILE A 11 6.69 10.62 -2.59
N GLY A 12 6.56 10.84 -1.27
CA GLY A 12 5.92 9.87 -0.38
C GLY A 12 4.46 9.59 -0.78
N PHE A 13 3.70 10.63 -1.07
CA PHE A 13 2.32 10.50 -1.56
C PHE A 13 2.26 9.75 -2.90
N ALA A 14 3.14 10.08 -3.85
CA ALA A 14 3.18 9.39 -5.14
C ALA A 14 3.50 7.90 -4.99
N VAL A 15 4.50 7.55 -4.17
CA VAL A 15 4.87 6.16 -3.88
C VAL A 15 3.70 5.40 -3.24
N ASP A 16 2.99 6.00 -2.28
CA ASP A 16 1.80 5.41 -1.66
C ASP A 16 0.69 5.13 -2.70
N GLN A 17 0.35 6.11 -3.53
CA GLN A 17 -0.73 5.95 -4.51
C GLN A 17 -0.36 4.96 -5.62
N ILE A 18 0.87 5.05 -6.15
CA ILE A 18 1.35 4.13 -7.21
C ILE A 18 1.42 2.70 -6.68
N SER A 19 1.93 2.48 -5.47
CA SER A 19 1.99 1.13 -4.89
C SER A 19 0.60 0.51 -4.71
N LYS A 20 -0.40 1.28 -4.29
CA LYS A 20 -1.79 0.81 -4.22
C LYS A 20 -2.34 0.48 -5.60
N LEU A 21 -2.15 1.35 -6.59
CA LEU A 21 -2.62 1.11 -7.95
C LEU A 21 -2.03 -0.18 -8.52
N TYR A 22 -0.72 -0.35 -8.35
CA TYR A 22 0.01 -1.51 -8.83
C TYR A 22 -0.39 -2.80 -8.11
N VAL A 23 -0.36 -2.83 -6.77
CA VAL A 23 -0.61 -4.06 -6.01
C VAL A 23 -2.10 -4.43 -6.01
N VAL A 24 -2.99 -3.47 -5.77
CA VAL A 24 -4.43 -3.75 -5.60
C VAL A 24 -5.09 -4.11 -6.92
N PHE A 25 -4.80 -3.36 -7.99
CA PHE A 25 -5.48 -3.52 -9.27
C PHE A 25 -4.65 -4.26 -10.32
N TRP A 26 -3.36 -3.91 -10.49
CA TRP A 26 -2.56 -4.51 -11.55
C TRP A 26 -2.10 -5.95 -11.23
N LEU A 27 -1.66 -6.20 -9.99
CA LEU A 27 -1.41 -7.56 -9.48
C LEU A 27 -2.69 -8.28 -9.06
N ASP A 28 -3.85 -7.63 -9.20
CA ASP A 28 -5.17 -8.19 -8.90
C ASP A 28 -5.38 -8.66 -7.45
N LEU A 29 -4.65 -8.07 -6.49
CA LEU A 29 -4.82 -8.40 -5.06
C LEU A 29 -6.26 -8.19 -4.59
N ILE A 30 -7.01 -7.27 -5.21
CA ILE A 30 -8.42 -7.05 -4.91
C ILE A 30 -9.27 -8.32 -5.11
N ASN A 31 -8.96 -9.16 -6.09
CA ASN A 31 -9.68 -10.42 -6.34
C ASN A 31 -8.96 -11.62 -5.74
N LEU A 32 -7.62 -11.65 -5.81
CA LEU A 32 -6.82 -12.75 -5.27
C LEU A 32 -6.84 -12.82 -3.75
N GLN A 33 -7.05 -11.68 -3.06
CA GLN A 33 -7.03 -11.50 -1.60
C GLN A 33 -5.67 -11.77 -0.92
N GLU A 34 -4.78 -12.52 -1.56
CA GLU A 34 -3.50 -12.98 -1.05
C GLU A 34 -2.49 -13.12 -2.19
N ILE A 35 -1.26 -12.63 -1.97
CA ILE A 35 -0.12 -12.88 -2.85
C ILE A 35 1.12 -13.14 -1.98
N ASP A 36 1.67 -14.35 -2.06
CA ASP A 36 2.94 -14.68 -1.42
C ASP A 36 4.09 -14.20 -2.31
N VAL A 37 4.73 -13.10 -1.91
CA VAL A 37 5.79 -12.46 -2.71
C VAL A 37 7.14 -13.09 -2.41
N PHE A 38 7.46 -13.24 -1.13
CA PHE A 38 8.69 -13.90 -0.66
C PHE A 38 8.43 -14.52 0.71
N ALA A 39 7.75 -15.66 0.72
CA ALA A 39 7.39 -16.35 1.95
C ALA A 39 8.64 -16.87 2.70
N PRO A 40 8.69 -16.77 4.05
CA PRO A 40 7.64 -16.25 4.93
C PRO A 40 7.72 -14.73 5.21
N PHE A 41 8.66 -14.02 4.57
CA PHE A 41 9.03 -12.65 4.95
C PHE A 41 8.10 -11.57 4.39
N LEU A 42 7.50 -11.78 3.21
CA LEU A 42 6.62 -10.81 2.56
C LEU A 42 5.43 -11.48 1.87
N ASN A 43 4.24 -11.17 2.37
CA ASN A 43 2.97 -11.56 1.76
C ASN A 43 2.06 -10.34 1.69
N PHE A 44 1.40 -10.14 0.56
CA PHE A 44 0.34 -9.14 0.45
C PHE A 44 -0.99 -9.77 0.82
N ARG A 45 -1.74 -9.08 1.67
CA ARG A 45 -3.07 -9.49 2.14
C ARG A 45 -4.02 -8.34 1.93
N MET A 46 -5.12 -8.60 1.23
CA MET A 46 -6.11 -7.57 0.96
C MET A 46 -6.89 -7.25 2.22
N ALA A 47 -6.94 -5.97 2.57
CA ALA A 47 -7.78 -5.47 3.65
C ALA A 47 -8.18 -4.03 3.35
N TRP A 48 -9.47 -3.72 3.50
CA TRP A 48 -9.96 -2.35 3.52
C TRP A 48 -10.03 -1.87 4.96
N ASN A 49 -9.18 -0.91 5.34
CA ASN A 49 -9.24 -0.30 6.66
C ASN A 49 -10.26 0.85 6.64
N TYR A 50 -11.45 0.60 7.20
CA TYR A 50 -12.52 1.59 7.33
C TYR A 50 -12.41 2.44 8.62
N GLY A 51 -11.24 2.47 9.26
CA GLY A 51 -10.98 3.24 10.49
C GLY A 51 -10.86 2.41 11.77
N VAL A 52 -10.71 1.09 11.67
CA VAL A 52 -10.57 0.18 12.82
C VAL A 52 -9.16 -0.38 12.85
N ASN A 53 -8.38 -0.02 13.87
CA ASN A 53 -6.99 -0.46 13.98
C ASN A 53 -6.80 -1.70 14.88
N PHE A 54 -7.78 -2.06 15.73
CA PHE A 54 -7.65 -3.15 16.72
C PHE A 54 -8.94 -3.92 17.05
N GLY A 55 -10.01 -3.78 16.26
CA GLY A 55 -11.26 -4.55 16.45
C GLY A 55 -12.08 -4.19 17.69
N LEU A 56 -12.08 -2.91 18.10
CA LEU A 56 -13.02 -2.36 19.09
C LEU A 56 -14.26 -1.77 18.41
#